data_AF-A0AAE3VHK8-F1
#
_entry.id   AF-A0AAE3VHK8-F1
#
_cell.length_a   1.000
_cell.length_b   1.000
_cell.length_c   1.000
_cell.angle_alpha   90.00
_cell.angle_beta   90.00
_cell.angle_gamma   90.00
#
_symmetry.space_group_name_H-M   'P 1'
#
loop_
_entity.id
_entity.type
_entity.pdbx_description
1 polymer ?
#
loop_
_entity_poly.entity_id
_entity_poly.type
_entity_poly.pdbx_seq_one_letter_code
_entity_poly.pdbx_strand_id
1 'polypeptide(L)'
;MTSLAAWAQDEREELDVNSFFVKGELYIWNRISDVFDVLRCGIGGGPGIGAEVALTEYGQLGAYTANVKGVDFPHFIPPLWLIQFYEKEPILNKHEGRYATVAYGPERKVSSESDDGAYFPRDRWDFRAQLHLALVHVYASVKGAEVGDFVAGIVGWDPSDDDMKLDPIAVRRPVDQLGRGLSNVLFGVFEVPANIMRVTESEGDLPGVTKGVGLGLWRFLCREAVGVVEVVTFPFGWEPIIAPEYIWQKNQDSTWRVYRPSFHKRY
;
A
#
# COMPACT_ATOMS: atom_id res chain seq x y z
N MET A 1 -22.76 -47.48 -15.84
CA MET A 1 -21.44 -47.02 -16.37
C MET A 1 -21.35 -45.50 -16.52
N THR A 2 -22.39 -44.73 -16.18
CA THR A 2 -22.42 -43.25 -16.30
C THR A 2 -22.00 -42.50 -15.05
N SER A 3 -21.95 -43.11 -13.86
CA SER A 3 -21.50 -42.44 -12.64
C SER A 3 -19.97 -42.37 -12.54
N LEU A 4 -19.25 -43.46 -12.79
CA LEU A 4 -17.78 -43.47 -12.71
C LEU A 4 -17.11 -42.54 -13.72
N ALA A 5 -17.71 -42.34 -14.90
CA ALA A 5 -17.21 -41.39 -15.90
C ALA A 5 -17.41 -39.94 -15.49
N ALA A 6 -18.52 -39.62 -14.79
CA ALA A 6 -18.78 -38.29 -14.24
C ALA A 6 -17.84 -37.97 -13.07
N TRP A 7 -17.61 -38.93 -12.17
CA TRP A 7 -16.65 -38.78 -11.07
C TRP A 7 -15.20 -38.67 -11.57
N ALA A 8 -14.84 -39.41 -12.63
CA ALA A 8 -13.53 -39.27 -13.29
C ALA A 8 -13.39 -38.02 -14.18
N GLN A 9 -14.48 -37.29 -14.43
CA GLN A 9 -14.46 -35.97 -15.06
C GLN A 9 -14.34 -34.87 -14.00
N ASP A 10 -15.00 -35.05 -12.85
CA ASP A 10 -14.88 -34.21 -11.64
C ASP A 10 -13.43 -34.24 -11.09
N GLU A 11 -12.82 -35.42 -10.94
CA GLU A 11 -11.41 -35.56 -10.51
C GLU A 11 -10.40 -35.00 -11.54
N ARG A 12 -10.82 -34.81 -12.80
CA ARG A 12 -9.99 -34.16 -13.83
C ARG A 12 -10.13 -32.64 -13.86
N GLU A 13 -11.07 -32.07 -13.11
CA GLU A 13 -11.09 -30.64 -12.77
C GLU A 13 -10.24 -30.32 -11.52
N GLU A 14 -9.71 -31.33 -10.81
CA GLU A 14 -9.08 -31.15 -9.49
C GLU A 14 -7.57 -30.86 -9.48
N LEU A 15 -6.90 -30.68 -10.61
CA LEU A 15 -5.51 -30.19 -10.65
C LEU A 15 -5.29 -29.22 -11.81
N ASP A 16 -6.09 -28.15 -11.88
CA ASP A 16 -5.66 -26.99 -12.66
C ASP A 16 -4.41 -26.41 -12.00
N VAL A 17 -3.24 -26.78 -12.55
CA VAL A 17 -1.92 -26.35 -12.11
C VAL A 17 -1.87 -24.83 -11.94
N ASN A 18 -2.58 -24.10 -12.81
CA ASN A 18 -2.74 -22.66 -12.72
C ASN A 18 -3.45 -22.25 -11.41
N SER A 19 -4.58 -22.87 -11.08
CA SER A 19 -5.32 -22.61 -9.83
C SER A 19 -4.47 -22.87 -8.58
N PHE A 20 -3.63 -23.92 -8.57
CA PHE A 20 -2.71 -24.19 -7.47
C PHE A 20 -1.64 -23.09 -7.31
N PHE A 21 -0.98 -22.69 -8.41
CA PHE A 21 0.01 -21.62 -8.38
C PHE A 21 -0.59 -20.30 -7.90
N VAL A 22 -1.74 -19.93 -8.44
CA VAL A 22 -2.41 -18.68 -8.10
C VAL A 22 -2.85 -18.66 -6.63
N LYS A 23 -3.38 -19.77 -6.09
CA LYS A 23 -3.72 -19.88 -4.66
C LYS A 23 -2.49 -19.80 -3.75
N GLY A 24 -1.41 -20.49 -4.12
CA GLY A 24 -0.16 -20.47 -3.36
C GLY A 24 0.48 -19.08 -3.34
N GLU A 25 0.45 -18.38 -4.47
CA GLU A 25 0.93 -17.02 -4.57
C GLU A 25 0.04 -16.03 -3.81
N LEU A 26 -1.29 -16.18 -3.87
CA LEU A 26 -2.22 -15.35 -3.10
C LEU A 26 -1.99 -15.51 -1.60
N TYR A 27 -1.76 -16.74 -1.15
CA TYR A 27 -1.41 -17.01 0.24
C TYR A 27 -0.14 -16.25 0.65
N ILE A 28 0.92 -16.33 -0.16
CA ILE A 28 2.17 -15.60 0.07
C ILE A 28 1.92 -14.09 0.08
N TRP A 29 1.12 -13.59 -0.87
CA TRP A 29 0.79 -12.18 -0.98
C TRP A 29 0.07 -11.65 0.25
N ASN A 30 -0.94 -12.38 0.76
CA ASN A 30 -1.63 -12.00 1.98
C ASN A 30 -0.65 -11.97 3.17
N ARG A 31 0.23 -12.97 3.31
CA ARG A 31 1.26 -12.96 4.38
C ARG A 31 2.21 -11.77 4.27
N ILE A 32 2.53 -11.33 3.05
CA ILE A 32 3.35 -10.15 2.81
C ILE A 32 2.57 -8.87 3.16
N SER A 33 1.28 -8.80 2.85
CA SER A 33 0.40 -7.67 3.20
C SER A 33 0.39 -7.46 4.71
N ASP A 34 0.05 -8.49 5.49
CA ASP A 34 -0.05 -8.37 6.95
C ASP A 34 1.26 -7.88 7.57
N VAL A 35 2.41 -8.35 7.08
CA VAL A 35 3.74 -7.91 7.55
C VAL A 35 3.94 -6.41 7.33
N PHE A 36 3.43 -5.87 6.22
CA PHE A 36 3.49 -4.43 5.96
C PHE A 36 2.46 -3.64 6.75
N ASP A 37 1.33 -4.25 7.11
CA ASP A 37 0.23 -3.63 7.87
C ASP A 37 0.55 -3.55 9.38
N VAL A 38 1.51 -4.35 9.83
CA VAL A 38 2.05 -4.34 11.20
C VAL A 38 2.70 -3.00 11.57
N LEU A 39 3.44 -2.34 10.67
CA LEU A 39 4.19 -1.13 10.99
C LEU A 39 3.53 0.14 10.43
N ARG A 40 3.04 0.99 11.34
CA ARG A 40 2.62 2.37 11.04
C ARG A 40 3.69 3.35 11.46
N CYS A 41 3.96 4.37 10.64
CA CYS A 41 4.80 5.48 11.05
C CYS A 41 4.16 6.81 10.68
N GLY A 42 4.70 7.93 11.15
CA GLY A 42 4.18 9.24 10.82
C GLY A 42 5.18 10.32 11.13
N ILE A 43 5.06 11.43 10.39
CA ILE A 43 5.84 12.63 10.63
C ILE A 43 4.90 13.82 10.75
N GLY A 44 5.13 14.63 11.78
CA GLY A 44 4.40 15.85 12.05
C GLY A 44 5.33 17.06 12.13
N GLY A 45 4.81 18.21 11.72
CA GLY A 45 5.46 19.50 11.87
C GLY A 45 4.65 20.41 12.78
N GLY A 46 5.31 21.17 13.63
CA GLY A 46 4.67 22.18 14.48
C GLY A 46 5.30 22.30 15.86
N PRO A 47 5.04 23.38 16.61
CA PRO A 47 5.65 23.60 17.91
C PRO A 47 5.11 22.61 18.95
N GLY A 48 6.02 21.88 19.60
CA GLY A 48 5.68 20.97 20.69
C GLY A 48 6.90 20.35 21.34
N ILE A 49 6.67 19.74 22.50
CA ILE A 49 7.65 18.94 23.21
C ILE A 49 6.93 17.81 23.92
N GLY A 50 7.46 16.61 23.76
CA GLY A 50 6.91 15.46 24.44
C GLY A 50 7.52 14.15 23.99
N ALA A 51 7.41 13.17 24.86
CA ALA A 51 7.70 11.80 24.54
C ALA A 51 6.62 10.94 25.17
N GLU A 52 6.14 9.96 24.43
CA GLU A 52 5.21 8.97 24.95
C GLU A 52 5.56 7.61 24.38
N VAL A 53 5.60 6.63 25.29
CA VAL A 53 5.70 5.21 24.96
C VAL A 53 4.44 4.56 25.50
N ALA A 54 3.72 3.87 24.63
CA ALA A 54 2.51 3.15 24.95
C ALA A 54 2.69 1.68 24.59
N LEU A 55 2.63 0.83 25.61
CA LEU A 55 2.55 -0.61 25.52
C LEU A 55 1.07 -0.97 25.67
N THR A 56 0.35 -1.14 24.56
CA THR A 56 -1.09 -1.42 24.53
C THR A 56 -1.92 -0.35 25.26
N GLU A 57 -3.22 -0.59 25.48
CA GLU A 57 -4.04 0.29 26.33
C GLU A 57 -3.58 0.31 27.80
N TYR A 58 -2.92 -0.75 28.28
CA TYR A 58 -2.67 -0.98 29.71
C TYR A 58 -1.45 -0.27 30.28
N GLY A 59 -0.41 -0.03 29.48
CA GLY A 59 0.84 0.54 29.95
C GLY A 59 1.24 1.76 29.14
N GLN A 60 1.00 2.96 29.64
CA GLN A 60 1.41 4.19 28.96
C GLN A 60 2.32 5.01 29.88
N LEU A 61 3.37 5.57 29.31
CA LEU A 61 4.21 6.54 30.00
C LEU A 61 4.51 7.66 29.02
N GLY A 62 3.97 8.84 29.30
CA GLY A 62 4.21 9.98 28.43
C GLY A 62 3.74 11.29 29.00
N ALA A 63 4.46 12.34 28.63
CA ALA A 63 4.04 13.71 28.82
C ALA A 63 4.25 14.43 27.50
N TYR A 64 3.20 15.10 27.05
CA TYR A 64 3.16 15.63 25.72
C TYR A 64 2.39 16.94 25.68
N THR A 65 2.94 17.93 24.98
CA THR A 65 2.23 19.14 24.60
C THR A 65 2.64 19.50 23.18
N ALA A 66 1.67 19.61 22.28
CA ALA A 66 1.96 20.05 20.93
C ALA A 66 0.81 20.72 20.23
N ASN A 67 1.20 21.48 19.22
CA ASN A 67 0.38 21.90 18.09
C ASN A 67 1.00 21.26 16.85
N VAL A 68 0.33 20.26 16.28
CA VAL A 68 0.89 19.41 15.22
C VAL A 68 0.04 19.54 13.97
N LYS A 69 0.71 19.66 12.84
CA LYS A 69 0.19 19.38 11.51
C LYS A 69 1.07 18.30 10.90
N GLY A 70 0.52 17.10 10.75
CA GLY A 70 1.29 15.93 10.35
C GLY A 70 0.56 15.04 9.35
N VAL A 71 1.34 14.10 8.84
CA VAL A 71 0.86 12.99 8.02
C VAL A 71 1.29 11.70 8.70
N ASP A 72 0.37 10.76 8.82
CA ASP A 72 0.73 9.38 9.09
C ASP A 72 0.87 8.61 7.77
N PHE A 73 1.72 7.59 7.83
CA PHE A 73 1.92 6.59 6.80
C PHE A 73 1.40 5.28 7.40
N PRO A 74 0.19 4.85 7.03
CA PRO A 74 -0.33 3.58 7.50
C PRO A 74 0.53 2.39 7.02
N HIS A 75 1.30 2.53 5.94
CA HIS A 75 2.21 1.48 5.42
C HIS A 75 3.56 2.09 5.01
N PHE A 76 4.66 1.41 5.36
CA PHE A 76 6.01 2.01 5.49
C PHE A 76 6.86 2.15 4.19
N ILE A 77 6.59 1.41 3.10
CA ILE A 77 7.57 1.26 2.00
C ILE A 77 6.99 1.64 0.61
N PRO A 78 7.57 2.61 -0.12
CA PRO A 78 7.36 2.73 -1.57
C PRO A 78 8.13 1.61 -2.30
N PRO A 79 7.55 0.88 -3.27
CA PRO A 79 6.29 1.13 -3.97
C PRO A 79 5.10 0.28 -3.48
N LEU A 80 5.07 -0.13 -2.21
CA LEU A 80 3.99 -0.93 -1.63
C LEU A 80 2.76 -0.08 -1.22
N TRP A 81 2.77 1.23 -1.50
CA TRP A 81 1.55 2.05 -1.62
C TRP A 81 0.50 1.48 -2.60
N LEU A 82 0.88 0.49 -3.41
CA LEU A 82 -0.01 -0.28 -4.27
C LEU A 82 -0.99 -1.11 -3.43
N ILE A 83 -0.56 -1.62 -2.28
CA ILE A 83 -1.42 -2.30 -1.30
C ILE A 83 -2.52 -1.36 -0.81
N GLN A 84 -2.19 -0.11 -0.46
CA GLN A 84 -3.18 0.91 -0.08
C GLN A 84 -4.15 1.26 -1.21
N PHE A 85 -3.69 1.27 -2.47
CA PHE A 85 -4.58 1.37 -3.62
C PHE A 85 -5.60 0.22 -3.68
N TYR A 86 -5.24 -0.96 -3.15
CA TYR A 86 -6.11 -2.16 -3.10
C TYR A 86 -7.15 -2.08 -1.98
N GLU A 87 -6.79 -1.53 -0.82
CA GLU A 87 -7.65 -1.53 0.38
C GLU A 87 -8.62 -0.34 0.50
N LYS A 88 -8.52 0.66 -0.40
CA LYS A 88 -9.27 1.93 -0.36
C LYS A 88 -8.93 2.83 0.85
N GLU A 89 -7.88 2.52 1.61
CA GLU A 89 -7.39 3.43 2.62
C GLU A 89 -6.66 4.64 2.00
N PRO A 90 -6.75 5.84 2.59
CA PRO A 90 -5.97 6.98 2.15
C PRO A 90 -4.47 6.73 2.35
N ILE A 91 -3.66 7.12 1.36
CA ILE A 91 -2.19 6.96 1.40
C ILE A 91 -1.56 7.73 2.57
N LEU A 92 -2.18 8.86 2.93
CA LEU A 92 -1.78 9.73 4.03
C LEU A 92 -3.05 10.13 4.78
N ASN A 93 -3.14 9.85 6.08
CA ASN A 93 -4.10 10.55 6.93
C ASN A 93 -3.44 11.83 7.42
N LYS A 94 -4.17 12.94 7.27
CA LYS A 94 -3.72 14.24 7.74
C LYS A 94 -4.19 14.39 9.18
N HIS A 95 -3.26 14.71 10.06
CA HIS A 95 -3.50 14.99 11.47
C HIS A 95 -3.23 16.46 11.72
N GLU A 96 -4.21 17.20 12.25
CA GLU A 96 -4.04 18.61 12.57
C GLU A 96 -4.75 18.91 13.89
N GLY A 97 -4.05 19.55 14.82
CA GLY A 97 -4.67 20.07 16.03
C GLY A 97 -3.70 20.23 17.20
N ARG A 98 -4.24 20.78 18.28
CA ARG A 98 -3.52 21.04 19.53
C ARG A 98 -3.94 20.03 20.59
N TYR A 99 -2.97 19.45 21.29
CA TYR A 99 -3.28 18.60 22.43
C TYR A 99 -2.17 18.62 23.47
N ALA A 100 -2.57 18.45 24.74
CA ALA A 100 -1.68 18.08 25.82
C ALA A 100 -2.15 16.76 26.45
N THR A 101 -1.22 15.84 26.64
CA THR A 101 -1.48 14.52 27.23
C THR A 101 -0.49 14.28 28.35
N VAL A 102 -1.00 13.78 29.47
CA VAL A 102 -0.20 13.17 30.52
C VAL A 102 -0.74 11.76 30.71
N ALA A 103 0.09 10.75 30.47
CA ALA A 103 -0.26 9.36 30.53
C ALA A 103 0.64 8.63 31.54
N TYR A 104 0.01 7.90 32.46
CA TYR A 104 0.70 7.04 33.41
C TYR A 104 -0.14 5.78 33.66
N GLY A 105 0.38 4.63 33.25
CA GLY A 105 -0.33 3.36 33.33
C GLY A 105 -1.54 3.34 32.38
N PRO A 106 -2.70 2.80 32.82
CA PRO A 106 -3.93 2.79 32.02
C PRO A 106 -4.61 4.17 31.92
N GLU A 107 -4.29 5.08 32.83
CA GLU A 107 -4.94 6.38 32.92
C GLU A 107 -4.26 7.40 32.00
N ARG A 108 -5.07 7.99 31.11
CA ARG A 108 -4.65 9.04 30.19
C ARG A 108 -5.47 10.30 30.47
N LYS A 109 -4.80 11.36 30.91
CA LYS A 109 -5.42 12.69 31.04
C LYS A 109 -5.15 13.49 29.79
N VAL A 110 -6.24 13.90 29.16
CA VAL A 110 -6.24 14.66 27.92
C VAL A 110 -6.75 16.07 28.20
N SER A 111 -6.12 17.08 27.61
CA SER A 111 -6.61 18.45 27.68
C SER A 111 -7.97 18.59 26.99
N SER A 112 -8.90 19.34 27.60
CA SER A 112 -10.26 19.55 27.09
C SER A 112 -10.34 20.36 25.77
N GLU A 113 -9.22 20.91 25.29
CA GLU A 113 -9.11 21.78 24.11
C GLU A 113 -8.53 21.01 22.90
N SER A 114 -8.81 19.71 22.81
CA SER A 114 -8.31 18.89 21.69
C SER A 114 -9.27 18.89 20.51
N ASP A 115 -8.76 19.22 19.33
CA ASP A 115 -9.50 19.07 18.08
C ASP A 115 -9.66 17.57 17.73
N ASP A 116 -10.85 17.18 17.25
CA ASP A 116 -11.13 15.84 16.73
C ASP A 116 -10.25 15.58 15.49
N GLY A 117 -9.17 14.82 15.67
CA GLY A 117 -8.17 14.54 14.62
C GLY A 117 -6.75 15.02 14.92
N ALA A 118 -6.50 15.56 16.11
CA ALA A 118 -5.16 15.99 16.53
C ALA A 118 -4.21 14.83 16.88
N TYR A 119 -4.74 13.64 17.19
CA TYR A 119 -3.96 12.49 17.66
C TYR A 119 -3.67 11.48 16.56
N PHE A 120 -2.45 10.93 16.57
CA PHE A 120 -2.18 9.71 15.82
C PHE A 120 -3.07 8.54 16.33
N PRO A 121 -3.65 7.72 15.44
CA PRO A 121 -4.66 6.69 15.79
C PRO A 121 -4.02 5.45 16.43
N ARG A 122 -4.57 4.98 17.55
CA ARG A 122 -4.03 3.86 18.34
C ARG A 122 -5.13 2.84 18.65
N ASP A 123 -4.85 1.58 18.39
CA ASP A 123 -5.71 0.47 18.76
C ASP A 123 -5.31 -0.17 20.10
N ARG A 124 -6.18 -1.05 20.60
CA ARG A 124 -6.09 -1.64 21.94
C ARG A 124 -4.77 -2.36 22.21
N TRP A 125 -4.25 -3.07 21.21
CA TRP A 125 -3.06 -3.93 21.31
C TRP A 125 -1.81 -3.28 20.71
N ASP A 126 -1.85 -1.99 20.39
CA ASP A 126 -0.76 -1.33 19.68
C ASP A 126 0.40 -0.98 20.61
N PHE A 127 1.60 -1.20 20.10
CA PHE A 127 2.84 -0.72 20.71
C PHE A 127 3.27 0.56 19.98
N ARG A 128 3.20 1.69 20.67
CA ARG A 128 3.47 3.01 20.10
C ARG A 128 4.64 3.68 20.79
N ALA A 129 5.47 4.34 19.98
CA ALA A 129 6.45 5.32 20.43
C ALA A 129 6.28 6.61 19.63
N GLN A 130 6.21 7.73 20.34
CA GLN A 130 6.15 9.05 19.73
C GLN A 130 7.11 10.02 20.43
N LEU A 131 7.77 10.85 19.62
CA LEU A 131 8.77 11.82 20.06
C LEU A 131 8.55 13.13 19.32
N HIS A 132 8.26 14.20 20.06
CA HIS A 132 8.15 15.56 19.54
C HIS A 132 9.23 16.44 20.16
N LEU A 133 10.10 16.97 19.31
CA LEU A 133 11.15 17.90 19.68
C LEU A 133 11.01 19.19 18.87
N ALA A 134 10.65 20.27 19.55
CA ALA A 134 10.48 21.61 19.00
C ALA A 134 9.53 21.63 17.80
N LEU A 135 10.04 21.48 16.57
CA LEU A 135 9.25 21.58 15.34
C LEU A 135 8.95 20.22 14.69
N VAL A 136 9.61 19.15 15.13
CA VAL A 136 9.55 17.84 14.47
C VAL A 136 8.93 16.80 15.40
N HIS A 137 7.85 16.18 14.94
CA HIS A 137 7.18 15.07 15.60
C HIS A 137 7.39 13.80 14.78
N VAL A 138 7.92 12.76 15.39
CA VAL A 138 8.07 11.43 14.79
C VAL A 138 7.22 10.44 15.57
N TYR A 139 6.49 9.61 14.83
CA TYR A 139 5.57 8.61 15.35
C TYR A 139 5.88 7.26 14.71
N ALA A 140 5.92 6.20 15.52
CA ALA A 140 5.97 4.82 15.08
C ALA A 140 5.05 3.96 15.96
N SER A 141 4.33 3.04 15.34
CA SER A 141 3.43 2.12 16.01
C SER A 141 3.47 0.74 15.35
N VAL A 142 3.48 -0.28 16.17
CA VAL A 142 3.35 -1.68 15.78
C VAL A 142 1.94 -2.12 16.16
N LYS A 143 1.15 -2.52 15.17
CA LYS A 143 -0.21 -2.99 15.39
C LYS A 143 -0.21 -4.41 15.94
N GLY A 144 -0.59 -4.58 17.20
CA GLY A 144 -0.60 -5.90 17.84
C GLY A 144 -1.64 -6.85 17.24
N ALA A 145 -2.76 -6.30 16.74
CA ALA A 145 -3.80 -7.09 16.08
C ALA A 145 -3.29 -7.73 14.79
N GLU A 146 -2.62 -6.95 13.93
CA GLU A 146 -2.03 -7.43 12.66
C GLU A 146 -0.91 -8.44 12.89
N VAL A 147 -0.12 -8.26 13.97
CA VAL A 147 0.89 -9.27 14.36
C VAL A 147 0.19 -10.60 14.70
N GLY A 148 -0.95 -10.53 15.38
CA GLY A 148 -1.76 -11.70 15.68
C GLY A 148 -2.34 -12.35 14.43
N ASP A 149 -2.85 -11.53 13.51
CA ASP A 149 -3.42 -11.98 12.24
C ASP A 149 -2.38 -12.65 11.34
N PHE A 150 -1.21 -12.01 11.18
CA PHE A 150 -0.07 -12.57 10.47
C PHE A 150 0.29 -13.98 10.98
N VAL A 151 0.38 -14.15 12.30
CA VAL A 151 0.69 -15.43 12.94
C VAL A 151 -0.44 -16.44 12.77
N ALA A 152 -1.69 -16.01 12.86
CA ALA A 152 -2.85 -16.87 12.65
C ALA A 152 -2.90 -17.38 11.20
N GLY A 153 -2.63 -16.54 10.21
CA GLY A 153 -2.68 -16.98 8.82
C GLY A 153 -1.47 -17.83 8.38
N ILE A 154 -0.38 -17.91 9.16
CA ILE A 154 0.64 -18.97 8.97
C ILE A 154 0.00 -20.36 9.06
N VAL A 155 -0.99 -20.53 9.95
CA VAL A 155 -1.74 -21.80 10.09
C VAL A 155 -3.03 -21.83 9.26
N GLY A 156 -3.23 -20.84 8.39
CA GLY A 156 -4.41 -20.71 7.52
C GLY A 156 -5.66 -20.27 8.26
N TRP A 157 -5.53 -19.71 9.46
CA TRP A 157 -6.65 -19.11 10.18
C TRP A 157 -6.62 -17.59 10.00
N ASP A 158 -7.73 -17.01 9.55
CA ASP A 158 -7.90 -15.57 9.36
C ASP A 158 -8.99 -15.05 10.33
N PRO A 159 -8.60 -14.52 11.51
CA PRO A 159 -9.52 -13.89 12.44
C PRO A 159 -10.09 -12.55 11.98
N SER A 160 -9.36 -11.81 11.15
CA SER A 160 -9.72 -10.46 10.72
C SER A 160 -10.65 -10.45 9.49
N ASP A 161 -10.71 -11.58 8.76
CA ASP A 161 -11.40 -11.80 7.48
C ASP A 161 -11.06 -10.73 6.44
N ASP A 162 -9.80 -10.29 6.43
CA ASP A 162 -9.27 -9.27 5.52
C ASP A 162 -8.41 -9.84 4.40
N ASP A 163 -8.18 -11.16 4.38
CA ASP A 163 -7.46 -11.86 3.32
C ASP A 163 -8.05 -11.58 1.93
N MET A 164 -7.17 -11.26 0.98
CA MET A 164 -7.57 -11.06 -0.41
C MET A 164 -7.97 -12.40 -1.03
N LYS A 165 -9.13 -12.41 -1.72
CA LYS A 165 -9.67 -13.61 -2.39
C LYS A 165 -9.83 -13.34 -3.89
N LEU A 166 -9.62 -14.39 -4.66
CA LEU A 166 -9.75 -14.35 -6.11
C LEU A 166 -11.23 -14.24 -6.52
N ASP A 167 -11.51 -13.31 -7.44
CA ASP A 167 -12.82 -13.26 -8.10
C ASP A 167 -12.93 -14.43 -9.10
N PRO A 168 -13.95 -15.30 -8.96
CA PRO A 168 -14.17 -16.42 -9.88
C PRO A 168 -14.66 -15.98 -11.27
N ILE A 169 -15.20 -14.77 -11.42
CA ILE A 169 -15.81 -14.27 -12.67
C ILE A 169 -14.84 -13.35 -13.45
N ALA A 170 -13.86 -12.76 -12.77
CA ALA A 170 -12.89 -11.86 -13.39
C ALA A 170 -12.08 -12.57 -14.48
N VAL A 171 -12.04 -11.97 -15.68
CA VAL A 171 -11.22 -12.46 -16.79
C VAL A 171 -9.75 -12.15 -16.48
N ARG A 172 -8.93 -13.20 -16.40
CA ARG A 172 -7.50 -13.08 -16.09
C ARG A 172 -6.65 -13.21 -17.33
N ARG A 173 -5.62 -12.38 -17.43
CA ARG A 173 -4.64 -12.41 -18.52
C ARG A 173 -3.21 -12.43 -18.01
N PRO A 174 -2.73 -13.57 -17.46
CA PRO A 174 -1.38 -13.67 -16.89
C PRO A 174 -0.26 -13.34 -17.86
N VAL A 175 -0.40 -13.80 -19.12
CA VAL A 175 0.61 -13.56 -20.17
C VAL A 175 0.68 -12.08 -20.53
N ASP A 176 -0.47 -11.40 -20.62
CA ASP A 176 -0.52 -9.96 -20.89
C ASP A 176 0.11 -9.17 -19.74
N GLN A 177 -0.18 -9.56 -18.49
CA GLN A 177 0.41 -8.94 -17.30
C GLN A 177 1.93 -9.12 -17.24
N LEU A 178 2.43 -10.33 -17.51
CA LEU A 178 3.86 -10.58 -17.59
C LEU A 178 4.52 -9.76 -18.70
N GLY A 179 3.89 -9.72 -19.88
CA GLY A 179 4.40 -9.00 -21.05
C GLY A 179 4.54 -7.50 -20.81
N ARG A 180 3.51 -6.86 -20.24
CA ARG A 180 3.57 -5.44 -19.86
C ARG A 180 4.51 -5.18 -18.69
N GLY A 181 4.55 -6.07 -17.69
CA GLY A 181 5.47 -5.97 -16.56
C GLY A 181 6.94 -5.97 -17.01
N LEU A 182 7.31 -6.95 -17.83
CA LEU A 182 8.66 -7.03 -18.43
C LEU A 182 8.94 -5.82 -19.33
N SER A 183 7.96 -5.36 -20.12
CA SER A 183 8.13 -4.16 -20.94
C SER A 183 8.44 -2.92 -20.09
N ASN A 184 7.72 -2.76 -18.98
CA ASN A 184 7.91 -1.64 -18.07
C ASN A 184 9.28 -1.67 -17.38
N VAL A 185 9.77 -2.85 -16.94
CA VAL A 185 11.10 -2.99 -16.31
C VAL A 185 12.25 -2.85 -17.32
N LEU A 186 12.11 -3.40 -18.51
CA LEU A 186 13.20 -3.40 -19.48
C LEU A 186 13.32 -2.07 -20.23
N PHE A 187 12.20 -1.39 -20.46
CA PHE A 187 12.15 -0.22 -21.32
C PHE A 187 11.70 1.05 -20.58
N GLY A 188 11.39 1.00 -19.29
CA GLY A 188 10.90 2.14 -18.51
C GLY A 188 11.78 3.37 -18.63
N VAL A 189 13.11 3.17 -18.74
CA VAL A 189 14.11 4.25 -18.89
C VAL A 189 13.83 5.19 -20.07
N PHE A 190 13.18 4.69 -21.12
CA PHE A 190 12.84 5.49 -22.31
C PHE A 190 11.72 6.51 -22.06
N GLU A 191 11.05 6.45 -20.92
CA GLU A 191 10.06 7.45 -20.50
C GLU A 191 10.73 8.82 -20.23
N VAL A 192 12.01 8.85 -19.84
CA VAL A 192 12.77 10.09 -19.63
C VAL A 192 12.94 10.88 -20.93
N PRO A 193 13.61 10.36 -21.98
CA PRO A 193 13.75 11.08 -23.24
C PRO A 193 12.40 11.35 -23.92
N ALA A 194 11.44 10.42 -23.82
CA ALA A 194 10.13 10.61 -24.42
C ALA A 194 9.38 11.82 -23.82
N ASN A 195 9.45 12.04 -22.49
CA ASN A 195 8.83 13.22 -21.89
C ASN A 195 9.57 14.52 -22.15
N ILE A 196 10.90 14.49 -22.27
CA ILE A 196 11.67 15.67 -22.70
C ILE A 196 11.19 16.11 -24.09
N MET A 197 11.10 15.18 -25.05
CA MET A 197 10.62 15.49 -26.40
C MET A 197 9.19 16.03 -26.39
N ARG A 198 8.26 15.35 -25.69
CA ARG A 198 6.85 15.79 -25.60
C ARG A 198 6.69 17.19 -25.00
N VAL A 199 7.39 17.48 -23.91
CA VAL A 199 7.32 18.79 -23.25
C VAL A 199 8.01 19.87 -24.08
N THR A 200 9.11 19.52 -24.76
CA THR A 200 9.79 20.43 -25.70
C THR A 200 8.85 20.83 -26.85
N GLU A 201 8.14 19.87 -27.44
CA GLU A 201 7.17 20.12 -28.51
C GLU A 201 5.98 20.98 -28.06
N SER A 202 5.51 20.83 -26.81
CA SER A 202 4.34 21.55 -26.31
C SER A 202 4.64 22.90 -25.66
N GLU A 203 5.77 23.04 -24.97
CA GLU A 203 6.09 24.17 -24.09
C GLU A 203 7.45 24.82 -24.40
N GLY A 204 8.27 24.23 -25.29
CA GLY A 204 9.58 24.74 -25.70
C GLY A 204 10.77 24.12 -24.94
N ASP A 205 11.98 24.47 -25.37
CA ASP A 205 13.23 23.81 -24.94
C ASP A 205 13.52 23.91 -23.43
N LEU A 206 13.29 25.07 -22.81
CA LEU A 206 13.55 25.29 -21.39
C LEU A 206 12.62 24.45 -20.47
N PRO A 207 11.28 24.44 -20.70
CA PRO A 207 10.39 23.49 -20.05
C PRO A 207 10.74 22.03 -20.35
N GLY A 208 11.19 21.70 -21.56
CA GLY A 208 11.62 20.35 -21.93
C GLY A 208 12.72 19.80 -21.04
N VAL A 209 13.77 20.59 -20.82
CA VAL A 209 14.94 20.18 -20.00
C VAL A 209 14.63 20.19 -18.50
N THR A 210 13.69 21.00 -18.03
CA THR A 210 13.35 21.09 -16.60
C THR A 210 12.17 20.18 -16.24
N LYS A 211 10.97 20.56 -16.70
CA LYS A 211 9.71 19.83 -16.46
C LYS A 211 9.70 18.48 -17.16
N GLY A 212 10.21 18.38 -18.38
CA GLY A 212 10.26 17.12 -19.14
C GLY A 212 11.16 16.08 -18.47
N VAL A 213 12.33 16.47 -17.98
CA VAL A 213 13.22 15.59 -17.20
C VAL A 213 12.56 15.13 -15.91
N GLY A 214 12.01 16.06 -15.11
CA GLY A 214 11.37 15.74 -13.84
C GLY A 214 10.17 14.80 -14.00
N LEU A 215 9.28 15.09 -14.97
CA LEU A 215 8.12 14.25 -15.27
C LEU A 215 8.54 12.89 -15.84
N GLY A 216 9.55 12.87 -16.70
CA GLY A 216 10.10 11.64 -17.27
C GLY A 216 10.72 10.74 -16.21
N LEU A 217 11.51 11.29 -15.28
CA LEU A 217 12.11 10.56 -14.17
C LEU A 217 11.03 9.99 -13.23
N TRP A 218 10.01 10.79 -12.92
CA TRP A 218 8.88 10.33 -12.12
C TRP A 218 8.17 9.14 -12.76
N ARG A 219 7.78 9.28 -14.04
CA ARG A 219 7.08 8.20 -14.75
C ARG A 219 7.95 6.95 -14.93
N PHE A 220 9.26 7.13 -15.15
CA PHE A 220 10.23 6.02 -15.16
C PHE A 220 10.20 5.25 -13.84
N LEU A 221 10.36 5.92 -12.70
CA LEU A 221 10.34 5.27 -11.39
C LEU A 221 9.02 4.55 -11.13
N CYS A 222 7.88 5.14 -11.52
CA CYS A 222 6.59 4.48 -11.43
C CYS A 222 6.49 3.23 -12.31
N ARG A 223 6.99 3.28 -13.56
CA ARG A 223 6.99 2.12 -14.47
C ARG A 223 7.86 0.99 -13.94
N GLU A 224 9.05 1.28 -13.44
CA GLU A 224 9.94 0.25 -12.88
C GLU A 224 9.28 -0.43 -11.67
N ALA A 225 8.74 0.36 -10.75
CA ALA A 225 8.04 -0.15 -9.58
C ALA A 225 6.84 -1.03 -9.95
N VAL A 226 5.97 -0.53 -10.83
CA VAL A 226 4.77 -1.26 -11.28
C VAL A 226 5.17 -2.48 -12.11
N GLY A 227 6.20 -2.39 -12.93
CA GLY A 227 6.70 -3.49 -13.75
C GLY A 227 7.22 -4.65 -12.89
N VAL A 228 7.98 -4.37 -11.83
CA VAL A 228 8.41 -5.40 -10.88
C VAL A 228 7.21 -6.06 -10.21
N VAL A 229 6.22 -5.26 -9.77
CA VAL A 229 4.99 -5.80 -9.19
C VAL A 229 4.30 -6.71 -10.21
N GLU A 230 4.02 -6.24 -11.42
CA GLU A 230 3.33 -7.01 -12.45
C GLU A 230 4.07 -8.28 -12.88
N VAL A 231 5.41 -8.28 -12.85
CA VAL A 231 6.22 -9.49 -13.10
C VAL A 231 6.13 -10.47 -11.94
N VAL A 232 6.14 -10.01 -10.69
CA VAL A 232 6.00 -10.90 -9.52
C VAL A 232 4.59 -11.47 -9.47
N THR A 233 3.59 -10.64 -9.73
CA THR A 233 2.16 -10.92 -9.54
C THR A 233 1.48 -11.46 -10.79
N PHE A 234 2.24 -11.84 -11.83
CA PHE A 234 1.71 -12.14 -13.15
C PHE A 234 0.70 -13.30 -13.18
N PRO A 235 0.78 -14.37 -12.36
CA PRO A 235 -0.17 -15.48 -12.44
C PRO A 235 -1.60 -15.06 -12.08
N PHE A 236 -1.77 -13.95 -11.33
CA PHE A 236 -3.10 -13.41 -11.07
C PHE A 236 -3.80 -12.83 -12.31
N GLY A 237 -3.04 -12.41 -13.34
CA GLY A 237 -3.57 -11.92 -14.61
C GLY A 237 -4.43 -10.66 -14.52
N TRP A 238 -4.01 -9.68 -13.71
CA TRP A 238 -4.69 -8.42 -13.47
C TRP A 238 -4.83 -7.53 -14.70
N GLU A 239 -5.77 -6.60 -14.62
CA GLU A 239 -5.83 -5.44 -15.51
C GLU A 239 -4.63 -4.50 -15.30
N PRO A 240 -4.28 -3.65 -16.29
CA PRO A 240 -3.14 -2.75 -16.18
C PRO A 240 -3.24 -1.78 -15.00
N ILE A 241 -2.19 -1.71 -14.18
CA ILE A 241 -2.12 -0.79 -13.03
C ILE A 241 -1.91 0.65 -13.49
N ILE A 242 -1.23 0.86 -14.62
CA ILE A 242 -0.93 2.19 -15.15
C ILE A 242 -1.44 2.33 -16.58
N ALA A 243 -1.91 3.53 -16.92
CA ALA A 243 -2.14 3.95 -18.30
C ALA A 243 -1.23 5.13 -18.66
N PRO A 244 -0.55 5.07 -19.83
CA PRO A 244 -0.55 3.97 -20.79
C PRO A 244 0.23 2.74 -20.30
N GLU A 245 -0.30 1.53 -20.58
CA GLU A 245 0.26 0.24 -20.13
C GLU A 245 1.67 -0.03 -20.67
N TYR A 246 1.95 0.43 -21.89
CA TYR A 246 3.26 0.33 -22.55
C TYR A 246 3.82 1.72 -22.86
N ILE A 247 5.15 1.81 -22.92
CA ILE A 247 5.89 3.04 -23.25
C ILE A 247 5.63 3.49 -24.69
N TRP A 248 5.35 2.56 -25.61
CA TRP A 248 4.94 2.85 -26.98
C TRP A 248 3.62 2.15 -27.26
N GLN A 249 2.54 2.93 -27.31
CA GLN A 249 1.20 2.46 -27.64
C GLN A 249 0.65 3.29 -28.81
N LYS A 250 -0.07 2.67 -29.74
CA LYS A 250 -0.53 3.33 -30.97
C LYS A 250 -1.55 4.46 -30.71
N ASN A 251 -2.30 4.37 -29.62
CA ASN A 251 -3.30 5.36 -29.17
C ASN A 251 -2.95 5.84 -27.75
N GLN A 252 -1.76 6.43 -27.57
CA GLN A 252 -1.38 6.95 -26.25
C GLN A 252 -2.23 8.15 -25.86
N ASP A 253 -3.09 7.96 -24.85
CA ASP A 253 -3.58 9.09 -24.08
C ASP A 253 -2.40 9.76 -23.37
N SER A 254 -2.25 11.08 -23.53
CA SER A 254 -1.21 11.87 -22.86
C SER A 254 -1.38 11.91 -21.33
N THR A 255 -2.58 11.53 -20.87
CA THR A 255 -2.95 11.51 -19.45
C THR A 255 -2.44 10.24 -18.77
N TRP A 256 -1.49 10.42 -17.85
CA TRP A 256 -1.02 9.37 -16.95
C TRP A 256 -2.10 9.05 -15.92
N ARG A 257 -2.47 7.77 -15.80
CA ARG A 257 -3.47 7.30 -14.82
C ARG A 257 -2.96 6.06 -14.11
N VAL A 258 -3.35 5.92 -12.84
CA VAL A 258 -3.09 4.73 -12.04
C VAL A 258 -4.45 4.12 -11.70
N TYR A 259 -4.65 2.87 -12.09
CA TYR A 259 -5.84 2.08 -11.84
C TYR A 259 -5.67 1.21 -10.61
N ARG A 260 -6.81 0.83 -10.03
CA ARG A 260 -6.88 -0.19 -8.99
C ARG A 260 -7.05 -1.56 -9.65
N PRO A 261 -6.24 -2.56 -9.32
CA PRO A 261 -6.51 -3.95 -9.61
C PRO A 261 -7.86 -4.40 -9.05
N SER A 262 -8.47 -5.35 -9.75
CA SER A 262 -9.74 -5.96 -9.40
C SER A 262 -9.56 -7.02 -8.31
N PHE A 263 -9.59 -6.58 -7.04
CA PHE A 263 -9.72 -7.47 -5.89
C PHE A 263 -11.07 -7.27 -5.21
N HIS A 264 -11.63 -8.36 -4.67
CA HIS A 264 -12.83 -8.30 -3.83
C HIS A 264 -12.47 -8.70 -2.39
N LYS A 265 -12.59 -7.77 -1.44
CA LYS A 265 -12.89 -8.10 -0.04
C LYS A 265 -14.37 -8.52 0.00
N ARG A 266 -14.69 -9.73 0.48
CA ARG A 266 -16.05 -9.99 0.97
C ARG A 266 -16.15 -9.28 2.32
N TYR A 267 -17.10 -8.38 2.46
CA TYR A 267 -17.54 -7.91 3.78
C TYR A 267 -18.37 -9.00 4.46
#